data_AF-A0A2R5GY98-F1
#
_entry.id   AF-A0A2R5GY98-F1
#
_cell.length_a   1.000
_cell.length_b   1.000
_cell.length_c   1.000
_cell.angle_alpha   90.00
_cell.angle_beta   90.00
_cell.angle_gamma   90.00
#
_symmetry.space_group_name_H-M   'P 1'
#
loop_
_entity.id
_entity.type
_entity.pdbx_description
1 polymer ?
#
loop_
_entity_poly.entity_id
_entity_poly.type
_entity_poly.pdbx_seq_one_letter_code
_entity_poly.pdbx_strand_id
1 'polypeptide(L)' 'MQDAHQGCMSMPFYKGGDLDAWIQDNPFADLATRRRIATGLLYGLHDLHSRGFVHCDIKPKNIFLAPSLSPVLGDFDGV' A
#
# COMPACT_ATOMS: atom_id res chain seq x y z
N MET A 1 -1.49 24.08 -30.93
CA MET A 1 -0.68 23.58 -29.79
C MET A 1 -1.66 22.89 -28.88
N GLN A 2 -1.62 21.56 -28.80
CA GLN A 2 -2.60 20.78 -28.04
C GLN A 2 -2.24 20.88 -26.56
N ASP A 3 -3.12 21.51 -25.79
CA ASP A 3 -3.09 21.53 -24.33
C ASP A 3 -3.29 20.09 -23.83
N ALA A 4 -2.21 19.47 -23.37
CA ALA A 4 -2.27 18.17 -22.73
C ALA A 4 -2.92 18.34 -21.35
N HIS A 5 -4.10 17.75 -21.15
CA HIS A 5 -4.72 17.59 -19.84
C HIS A 5 -3.87 16.66 -18.97
N GLN A 6 -2.85 17.20 -18.31
CA GLN A 6 -2.09 16.46 -17.32
C GLN A 6 -2.82 16.50 -15.97
N GLY A 7 -3.33 15.34 -15.55
CA GLY A 7 -3.76 15.12 -14.18
C GLY A 7 -2.57 14.75 -13.31
N CYS A 8 -2.53 15.27 -12.07
CA CYS A 8 -1.60 14.81 -11.05
C CYS A 8 -2.36 14.42 -9.79
N MET A 9 -1.91 13.36 -9.13
CA MET A 9 -2.40 12.97 -7.80
C MET A 9 -1.34 13.33 -6.77
N SER A 10 -1.72 14.11 -5.76
CA SER A 10 -0.88 14.37 -4.59
C SER A 10 -1.28 13.44 -3.46
N MET A 11 -0.31 12.74 -2.88
CA MET A 11 -0.53 11.80 -1.79
C MET A 11 0.62 11.91 -0.77
N PRO A 12 0.41 11.48 0.50
CA PRO A 12 1.47 11.45 1.49
C PRO A 12 2.69 10.66 1.01
N PHE A 13 3.89 11.16 1.30
CA PHE A 13 5.13 10.44 1.02
C PHE A 13 5.48 9.49 2.17
N TYR A 14 5.50 8.18 1.88
CA TYR A 14 5.85 7.14 2.83
C TYR A 14 7.35 6.82 2.74
N LYS A 15 8.13 7.35 3.69
CA LYS A 15 9.59 7.13 3.77
C LYS A 15 9.99 5.65 3.89
N GLY A 16 9.09 4.78 4.35
CA GLY A 16 9.33 3.34 4.45
C GLY A 16 9.31 2.61 3.11
N GLY A 17 9.03 3.30 2.00
CA GLY A 17 8.92 2.69 0.67
C GLY A 17 7.70 1.77 0.57
N ASP A 18 7.75 0.87 -0.40
CA ASP A 18 6.77 -0.20 -0.57
C ASP A 18 7.19 -1.49 0.16
N LEU A 19 6.22 -2.37 0.35
CA LEU A 19 6.40 -3.63 1.07
C LEU A 19 7.29 -4.62 0.29
N ASP A 20 7.37 -4.52 -1.04
CA ASP A 20 8.25 -5.36 -1.86
C ASP A 20 9.72 -5.10 -1.49
N ALA A 21 10.12 -3.83 -1.50
CA ALA A 21 11.46 -3.41 -1.08
C ALA A 21 11.75 -3.81 0.37
N TRP A 22 10.79 -3.59 1.27
CA TRP A 22 10.96 -3.97 2.67
C TRP A 22 11.15 -5.47 2.87
N ILE A 23 10.46 -6.33 2.12
CA ILE A 23 10.63 -7.78 2.17
C ILE A 23 12.05 -8.17 1.74
N GLN A 24 12.57 -7.55 0.68
CA GLN A 24 13.94 -7.82 0.21
C GLN A 24 15.00 -7.40 1.24
N ASP A 25 14.79 -6.27 1.91
CA ASP A 25 15.70 -5.77 2.94
C ASP A 25 15.60 -6.54 4.27
N ASN A 26 14.49 -7.26 4.50
CA ASN A 26 14.18 -7.95 5.76
C ASN A 26 13.83 -9.44 5.55
N PRO A 27 14.71 -10.25 4.92
CA PRO A 27 14.40 -11.64 4.56
C PRO A 27 14.11 -12.54 5.79
N PHE A 28 14.65 -12.16 6.95
CA PHE A 28 14.53 -12.88 8.22
C PHE A 28 13.61 -12.18 9.23
N ALA A 29 12.74 -11.26 8.80
CA ALA A 29 11.76 -10.63 9.69
C ALA A 29 10.99 -11.67 10.50
N ASP A 30 10.76 -11.42 11.79
CA ASP A 30 10.07 -12.38 12.65
C ASP A 30 8.57 -12.52 12.29
N LEU A 31 7.96 -13.61 12.78
CA LEU A 31 6.55 -13.90 12.53
C LEU A 31 5.62 -12.81 13.10
N ALA A 32 5.99 -12.19 14.21
CA ALA A 32 5.19 -11.16 14.87
C ALA A 32 5.08 -9.90 13.99
N THR A 33 6.20 -9.47 13.40
CA THR A 33 6.28 -8.34 12.47
C THR A 33 5.50 -8.62 11.20
N ARG A 34 5.71 -9.79 10.59
CA ARG A 34 4.96 -10.22 9.39
C ARG A 34 3.46 -10.23 9.65
N ARG A 35 3.05 -10.78 10.80
CA ARG A 35 1.64 -10.81 11.21
C ARG A 35 1.08 -9.40 11.42
N ARG A 36 1.83 -8.51 12.07
CA ARG A 36 1.39 -7.12 12.27
C ARG A 36 1.11 -6.41 10.95
N ILE A 37 2.02 -6.54 9.98
CA ILE A 37 1.84 -5.97 8.64
C ILE A 37 0.62 -6.60 7.95
N ALA A 38 0.52 -7.93 7.91
CA ALA A 38 -0.61 -8.61 7.29
C ALA A 38 -1.96 -8.22 7.92
N THR A 39 -2.04 -8.14 9.24
CA THR A 39 -3.26 -7.72 9.96
C THR A 39 -3.62 -6.27 9.65
N GLY A 40 -2.64 -5.35 9.64
CA GLY A 40 -2.89 -3.96 9.26
C GLY A 40 -3.44 -3.83 7.83
N LEU A 41 -2.88 -4.60 6.89
CA LEU A 41 -3.36 -4.63 5.50
C LEU A 41 -4.80 -5.11 5.40
N LEU A 42 -5.14 -6.18 6.15
CA LEU A 42 -6.50 -6.73 6.18
C LEU A 42 -7.51 -5.75 6.76
N TYR A 43 -7.12 -4.92 7.74
CA TYR A 43 -7.99 -3.83 8.22
C TYR A 43 -8.26 -2.78 7.13
N GLY A 44 -7.24 -2.38 6.38
CA GLY A 44 -7.40 -1.45 5.25
C GLY A 44 -8.30 -2.01 4.16
N LEU A 45 -8.11 -3.29 3.80
CA LEU A 45 -8.97 -3.99 2.84
C LEU A 45 -10.41 -4.12 3.34
N HIS A 46 -10.60 -4.41 4.62
CA HIS A 46 -11.92 -4.48 5.21
C HIS A 46 -12.66 -3.14 5.14
N ASP A 47 -11.99 -2.03 5.47
CA ASP A 47 -12.57 -0.67 5.34
C ASP A 47 -12.93 -0.37 3.88
N LEU A 48 -12.04 -0.68 2.93
CA LEU A 48 -12.30 -0.50 1.50
C LEU A 48 -13.53 -1.29 1.03
N HIS A 49 -13.58 -2.59 1.37
CA HIS A 49 -14.69 -3.47 1.00
C HIS A 49 -16.00 -3.06 1.66
N SER A 50 -15.96 -2.56 2.91
CA SER A 50 -17.16 -2.06 3.61
C SER A 50 -17.81 -0.87 2.90
N ARG A 51 -17.04 -0.16 2.06
CA ARG A 51 -17.49 0.98 1.25
C ARG A 51 -17.89 0.57 -0.17
N GLY A 52 -17.87 -0.72 -0.49
CA GLY A 52 -18.26 -1.26 -1.80
C GLY A 52 -17.18 -1.21 -2.87
N PHE A 53 -15.93 -0.90 -2.51
CA PHE A 53 -14.81 -0.89 -3.45
C PHE A 53 -14.01 -2.19 -3.38
N VAL A 54 -13.43 -2.59 -4.51
CA VAL A 54 -12.50 -3.73 -4.60
C VAL A 54 -11.21 -3.21 -5.22
N HIS A 55 -10.07 -3.41 -4.56
CA HIS A 55 -8.80 -2.84 -5.02
C HIS A 55 -8.29 -3.44 -6.35
N CYS A 56 -8.60 -4.71 -6.62
CA CYS A 56 -8.24 -5.44 -7.85
C CYS A 56 -6.73 -5.68 -8.13
N ASP A 57 -5.79 -4.99 -7.49
CA ASP A 57 -4.34 -5.11 -7.75
C ASP A 57 -3.51 -5.18 -6.46
N ILE A 58 -3.88 -6.08 -5.56
CA ILE A 58 -3.17 -6.28 -4.30
C ILE A 58 -1.87 -7.05 -4.53
N LYS A 59 -0.75 -6.34 -4.38
CA LYS A 59 0.62 -6.86 -4.44
C LYS A 59 1.56 -6.03 -3.55
N PRO A 60 2.72 -6.56 -3.11
CA PRO A 60 3.63 -5.84 -2.21
C PRO A 60 4.06 -4.45 -2.70
N LYS A 61 4.22 -4.26 -4.02
CA LYS A 61 4.57 -2.97 -4.63
C LYS A 61 3.51 -1.87 -4.44
N ASN A 62 2.26 -2.26 -4.21
CA ASN A 62 1.13 -1.34 -4.04
C ASN A 62 0.78 -1.14 -2.55
N ILE A 63 1.66 -1.58 -1.64
CA ILE A 63 1.48 -1.43 -0.20
C ILE A 63 2.64 -0.60 0.33
N PHE A 64 2.38 0.64 0.70
CA PHE A 64 3.37 1.53 1.28
C PHE A 64 3.52 1.32 2.79
N LEU A 65 4.69 1.64 3.34
CA LEU A 65 4.96 1.53 4.78
C LEU A 65 5.08 2.90 5.43
N ALA A 66 4.09 3.23 6.26
CA ALA A 66 4.12 4.36 7.16
C ALA A 66 4.99 4.07 8.40
N PRO A 67 5.28 5.08 9.26
CA PRO A 67 6.06 4.87 10.48
C PRO A 67 5.53 3.70 11.31
N SER A 68 6.44 2.99 11.98
CA SER A 68 6.11 1.76 12.70
C SER A 68 5.52 0.67 11.80
N LEU A 69 5.99 0.52 10.56
CA LEU A 69 5.59 -0.58 9.66
C LEU A 69 4.06 -0.71 9.53
N SER A 70 3.35 0.42 9.55
CA SER A 70 1.91 0.43 9.33
C SER A 70 1.67 0.39 7.82
N PRO A 71 1.05 -0.67 7.29
CA PRO A 71 0.81 -0.79 5.86
C PRO A 71 -0.28 0.19 5.41
N VAL A 72 -0.11 0.73 4.21
CA VAL A 72 -1.06 1.62 3.56
C VAL A 72 -1.28 1.11 2.14
N LEU A 73 -2.55 0.87 1.79
CA LEU A 73 -2.94 0.55 0.41
C LEU A 73 -2.72 1.78 -0.48
N GLY A 74 -2.11 1.59 -1.64
CA GLY A 74 -1.96 2.60 -2.66
C GLY A 74 -2.19 2.01 -4.05
N ASP A 75 -2.08 2.86 -5.07
CA ASP A 75 -2.30 2.47 -6.47
C ASP A 75 -3.71 1.90 -6.70
N PHE A 76 -4.69 2.80 -6.67
CA PHE A 76 -6.10 2.51 -6.93
C PHE A 76 -6.46 2.60 -8.42
N ASP A 77 -5.47 2.50 -9.30
CA ASP A 77 -5.69 2.59 -10.74
C ASP A 77 -6.50 1.38 -11.22
N GLY A 78 -7.76 1.61 -11.61
CA GLY A 78 -8.68 0.57 -12.09
C GLY A 78 -9.76 0.11 -11.10
N VAL A 79 -9.92 0.80 -9.97
CA VAL A 79 -11.03 0.64 -9.02
C VAL A 79 -12.27 1.42 -9.44
#